data_AF-A0A0Q2UIJ8-F1
#
_entry.id   AF-A0A0Q2UIJ8-F1
#
_cell.length_a   1.000
_cell.length_b   1.000
_cell.length_c   1.000
_cell.angle_alpha   90.00
_cell.angle_beta   90.00
_cell.angle_gamma   90.00
#
_symmetry.space_group_name_H-M   'P 1'
#
loop_
_entity.id
_entity.type
_entity.pdbx_description
1 polymer ?
#
loop_
_entity_poly.entity_id
_entity_poly.type
_entity_poly.pdbx_seq_one_letter_code
_entity_poly.pdbx_strand_id
1 'polypeptide(L)'
;MANAVISKAARRAAREAASAAQDDVVRRTRANVEHLGRYFSARERADAVDGWLAARQQVLREDAERRRRAQRVVCGQALAAMRDRGEPLREIARMAKLSEKQARELIREAEAAAQNATPPAPDDTATAAQPPAADDAATPPVADPAGGAVEANGAEGDAIRSGAASKALAPPSATA
;
A
#
# COMPACT_ATOMS: atom_id res chain seq x y z
N MET A 1 43.05 67.11 9.30
CA MET A 1 42.94 65.65 9.04
C MET A 1 43.17 64.93 10.36
N ALA A 2 42.12 64.38 10.98
CA ALA A 2 42.22 63.78 12.32
C ALA A 2 42.56 62.29 12.21
N ASN A 3 43.76 61.92 12.66
CA ASN A 3 44.22 60.53 12.76
C ASN A 3 43.59 59.88 14.00
N ALA A 4 42.63 58.99 13.79
CA ALA A 4 41.91 58.33 14.89
C ALA A 4 42.83 57.33 15.62
N VAL A 5 43.29 57.70 16.80
CA VAL A 5 44.02 56.78 17.70
C VAL A 5 43.00 55.82 18.33
N ILE A 6 42.66 54.75 17.60
CA ILE A 6 41.82 53.67 18.12
C ILE A 6 42.54 53.01 19.30
N SER A 7 41.88 52.96 20.46
CA SER A 7 42.46 52.37 21.67
C SER A 7 42.68 50.86 21.53
N LYS A 8 43.67 50.31 22.24
CA LYS A 8 43.96 48.86 22.26
C LYS A 8 42.73 48.03 22.67
N ALA A 9 41.93 48.56 23.59
CA ALA A 9 40.67 47.96 24.03
C ALA A 9 39.63 47.90 22.90
N ALA A 10 39.48 48.97 22.13
CA ALA A 10 38.55 48.99 20.99
C ALA A 10 38.94 47.99 19.90
N ARG A 11 40.24 47.83 19.60
CA ARG A 11 40.72 46.82 18.65
C ARG A 11 40.49 45.39 19.15
N ARG A 12 40.65 45.15 20.46
CA ARG A 12 40.39 43.84 21.07
C ARG A 12 38.90 43.50 21.00
N ALA A 13 38.03 44.43 21.40
CA ALA A 13 36.58 44.26 21.34
C ALA A 13 36.10 44.00 19.90
N ALA A 14 36.64 44.71 18.91
CA ALA A 14 36.30 44.48 17.51
C ALA A 14 36.68 43.08 17.00
N ARG A 15 37.84 42.55 17.43
CA ARG A 15 38.27 41.19 17.08
C ARG A 15 37.41 40.12 17.77
N GLU A 16 37.08 40.32 19.04
CA GLU A 16 36.21 39.40 19.79
C GLU A 16 34.80 39.36 19.18
N ALA A 17 34.24 40.53 18.82
CA ALA A 17 32.96 40.60 18.12
C ALA A 17 33.00 39.93 16.73
N ALA A 18 34.08 40.12 15.97
CA ALA A 18 34.26 39.47 14.68
C ALA A 18 34.37 37.94 14.82
N SER A 19 35.10 37.44 15.83
CA SER A 19 35.21 36.01 16.11
C SER A 19 33.85 35.42 16.50
N ALA A 20 33.11 36.07 17.41
CA ALA A 20 31.79 35.61 17.81
C ALA A 20 30.81 35.53 16.63
N ALA A 21 30.84 36.53 15.73
CA ALA A 21 30.01 36.52 14.53
C ALA A 21 30.39 35.37 13.58
N GLN A 22 31.68 35.05 13.45
CA GLN A 22 32.15 33.91 12.65
C GLN A 22 31.71 32.58 13.25
N ASP A 23 31.82 32.41 14.58
CA ASP A 23 31.39 31.21 15.28
C ASP A 23 29.88 30.97 15.10
N ASP A 24 29.07 32.03 15.16
CA ASP A 24 27.63 31.95 14.90
C ASP A 24 27.30 31.57 13.45
N VAL A 25 28.08 32.03 12.47
CA VAL A 25 27.93 31.59 11.08
C VAL A 25 28.28 30.11 10.96
N VAL A 26 29.40 29.67 11.53
CA VAL A 26 29.83 28.27 11.48
C VAL A 26 28.78 27.36 12.14
N ARG A 27 28.26 27.74 13.31
CA ARG A 27 27.21 26.98 14.01
C ARG A 27 25.95 26.84 13.15
N ARG A 28 25.47 27.93 12.57
CA ARG A 28 24.27 27.92 11.71
C ARG A 28 24.49 27.08 10.46
N THR A 29 25.64 27.20 9.81
CA THR A 29 25.97 26.40 8.63
C THR A 29 25.99 24.91 8.94
N ARG A 30 26.60 24.50 10.07
CA ARG A 30 26.59 23.10 10.50
C ARG A 30 25.17 22.58 10.75
N ALA A 31 24.37 23.33 11.50
CA ALA A 31 22.97 22.96 11.77
C ALA A 31 22.15 22.88 10.47
N ASN A 32 22.33 23.83 9.54
CA ASN A 32 21.64 23.82 8.26
C ASN A 32 22.01 22.61 7.40
N VAL A 33 23.30 22.25 7.35
CA VAL A 33 23.76 21.05 6.60
C VAL A 33 23.13 19.79 7.18
N GLU A 34 23.10 19.66 8.51
CA GLU A 34 22.45 18.53 9.17
C GLU A 34 20.95 18.46 8.86
N HIS A 35 20.26 19.60 8.95
CA HIS A 35 18.83 19.68 8.61
C HIS A 35 18.55 19.36 7.15
N LEU A 36 19.39 19.83 6.22
CA LEU A 36 19.28 19.49 4.80
C LEU A 36 19.50 17.99 4.58
N GLY A 37 20.45 17.37 5.26
CA GLY A 37 20.64 15.91 5.21
C GLY A 37 19.38 15.15 5.63
N ARG A 38 18.78 15.54 6.76
CA ARG A 38 17.50 14.94 7.23
C ARG A 38 16.37 15.19 6.24
N TYR A 39 16.28 16.39 5.67
CA TYR A 39 15.27 16.75 4.69
C TYR A 39 15.37 15.90 3.42
N PHE A 40 16.55 15.80 2.80
CA PHE A 40 16.73 15.04 1.57
C PHE A 40 16.46 13.55 1.80
N SER A 41 16.92 12.99 2.92
CA SER A 41 16.64 11.60 3.28
C SER A 41 15.14 11.34 3.51
N ALA A 42 14.43 12.27 4.16
CA ALA A 42 12.98 12.16 4.35
C ALA A 42 12.22 12.28 3.03
N ARG A 43 12.63 13.19 2.16
CA ARG A 43 12.05 13.38 0.83
C ARG A 43 12.23 12.15 -0.04
N GLU A 44 13.43 11.58 -0.09
CA GLU A 44 13.70 10.36 -0.85
C GLU A 44 12.82 9.19 -0.38
N ARG A 45 12.64 9.03 0.94
CA ARG A 45 11.71 8.03 1.48
C ARG A 45 10.25 8.30 1.10
N ALA A 46 9.83 9.56 1.06
CA ALA A 46 8.49 9.91 0.62
C ALA A 46 8.28 9.57 -0.87
N ASP A 47 9.22 9.96 -1.72
CA ASP A 47 9.20 9.63 -3.16
C ASP A 47 9.21 8.11 -3.37
N ALA A 48 9.94 7.35 -2.55
CA ALA A 48 9.95 5.88 -2.59
C ALA A 48 8.60 5.27 -2.20
N VAL A 49 7.89 5.84 -1.22
CA VAL A 49 6.53 5.41 -0.85
C VAL A 49 5.56 5.65 -1.99
N ASP A 50 5.63 6.80 -2.66
CA ASP A 50 4.79 7.11 -3.81
C ASP A 50 5.05 6.16 -4.97
N GLY A 51 6.32 5.88 -5.27
CA GLY A 51 6.71 4.89 -6.27
C GLY A 51 6.20 3.48 -5.94
N TRP A 52 6.31 3.06 -4.68
CA TRP A 52 5.77 1.78 -4.21
C TRP A 52 4.25 1.71 -4.37
N LEU A 53 3.52 2.76 -3.99
CA LEU A 53 2.07 2.81 -4.12
C LEU A 53 1.63 2.76 -5.59
N ALA A 54 2.29 3.52 -6.46
CA ALA A 54 2.01 3.52 -7.90
C ALA A 54 2.21 2.12 -8.50
N ALA A 55 3.33 1.46 -8.19
CA ALA A 55 3.60 0.10 -8.62
C ALA A 55 2.55 -0.88 -8.10
N ARG A 56 2.16 -0.78 -6.83
CA ARG A 56 1.14 -1.65 -6.23
C ARG A 56 -0.22 -1.48 -6.90
N GLN A 57 -0.63 -0.23 -7.17
CA GLN A 57 -1.88 0.04 -7.88
C GLN A 57 -1.86 -0.52 -9.30
N GLN A 58 -0.73 -0.43 -10.00
CA GLN A 58 -0.59 -0.97 -11.35
C GLN A 58 -0.81 -2.49 -11.38
N VAL A 59 -0.17 -3.22 -10.46
CA VAL A 59 -0.37 -4.67 -10.33
C VAL A 59 -1.84 -5.02 -10.06
N LEU A 60 -2.52 -4.25 -9.22
CA LEU A 60 -3.94 -4.47 -8.92
C LEU A 60 -4.84 -4.15 -10.13
N ARG A 61 -4.52 -3.12 -10.93
CA ARG A 61 -5.25 -2.81 -12.17
C ARG A 61 -5.13 -3.95 -13.16
N GLU A 62 -3.92 -4.45 -13.37
CA GLU A 62 -3.65 -5.57 -14.28
C GLU A 62 -4.35 -6.86 -13.81
N ASP A 63 -4.30 -7.18 -12.52
CA ASP A 63 -5.02 -8.34 -11.97
C ASP A 63 -6.54 -8.18 -12.15
N ALA A 64 -7.09 -7.01 -11.84
CA ALA A 64 -8.51 -6.73 -12.03
C ALA A 64 -8.91 -6.85 -13.52
N GLU A 65 -8.08 -6.38 -14.45
CA GLU A 65 -8.29 -6.54 -15.88
C GLU A 65 -8.24 -8.00 -16.33
N ARG A 66 -7.26 -8.77 -15.87
CA ARG A 66 -7.19 -10.21 -16.16
C ARG A 66 -8.45 -10.93 -15.67
N ARG A 67 -8.88 -10.66 -14.43
CA ARG A 67 -10.11 -11.26 -13.88
C ARG A 67 -11.34 -10.85 -14.68
N ARG A 68 -11.47 -9.57 -15.05
CA ARG A 68 -12.57 -9.11 -15.92
C ARG A 68 -12.56 -9.80 -17.27
N ARG A 69 -11.39 -9.96 -17.91
CA ARG A 69 -11.28 -10.69 -19.18
C ARG A 69 -11.66 -12.15 -19.05
N ALA A 70 -11.18 -12.84 -17.99
CA ALA A 70 -11.55 -14.22 -17.71
C ALA A 70 -13.07 -14.38 -17.55
N GLN A 71 -13.72 -13.49 -16.80
CA GLN A 71 -15.18 -13.53 -16.63
C GLN A 71 -15.92 -13.21 -17.94
N ARG A 72 -15.42 -12.30 -18.78
CA ARG A 72 -16.02 -12.07 -20.11
C ARG A 72 -15.98 -13.31 -21.00
N VAL A 73 -14.88 -14.07 -20.96
CA VAL A 73 -14.78 -15.34 -21.68
C VAL A 73 -15.84 -16.32 -21.18
N VAL A 74 -16.01 -16.47 -19.85
CA VAL A 74 -17.06 -17.33 -19.27
C VAL A 74 -18.46 -16.88 -19.73
N CYS A 75 -18.74 -15.57 -19.71
CA CYS A 75 -20.00 -15.03 -20.25
C CYS A 75 -20.19 -15.42 -21.72
N GLY A 76 -19.16 -15.22 -22.55
CA GLY A 76 -19.19 -15.58 -23.97
C GLY A 76 -19.43 -17.08 -24.20
N GLN A 77 -18.79 -17.95 -23.42
CA GLN A 77 -18.99 -19.40 -23.47
C GLN A 77 -20.45 -19.77 -23.13
N ALA A 78 -21.04 -19.14 -22.12
CA ALA A 78 -22.44 -19.38 -21.78
C ALA A 78 -23.40 -18.95 -22.91
N LEU A 79 -23.15 -17.80 -23.55
CA LEU A 79 -23.95 -17.33 -24.70
C LEU A 79 -23.75 -18.23 -25.93
N ALA A 80 -22.53 -18.72 -26.16
CA ALA A 80 -22.24 -19.68 -27.22
C ALA A 80 -23.00 -20.99 -27.00
N ALA A 81 -22.99 -21.52 -25.77
CA ALA A 81 -23.75 -22.72 -25.42
C ALA A 81 -25.28 -22.54 -25.61
N MET A 82 -25.82 -21.33 -25.38
CA MET A 82 -27.23 -21.04 -25.71
C MET A 82 -27.47 -21.10 -27.22
N ARG A 83 -26.58 -20.49 -28.02
CA ARG A 83 -26.65 -20.51 -29.49
C ARG A 83 -26.56 -21.94 -30.03
N ASP A 84 -25.66 -22.75 -29.48
CA ASP A 84 -25.44 -24.12 -29.93
C ASP A 84 -26.64 -25.05 -29.59
N ARG A 85 -27.47 -24.67 -28.61
CA ARG A 85 -28.79 -25.27 -28.35
C ARG A 85 -29.90 -24.81 -29.31
N GLY A 86 -29.59 -23.91 -30.23
CA GLY A 86 -30.53 -23.42 -31.24
C GLY A 86 -31.24 -22.10 -30.90
N GLU A 87 -30.91 -21.44 -29.79
CA GLU A 87 -31.51 -20.16 -29.43
C GLU A 87 -31.06 -19.04 -30.39
N PRO A 88 -31.98 -18.21 -30.93
CA PRO A 88 -31.60 -17.15 -31.85
C PRO A 88 -30.85 -16.03 -31.12
N LEU A 89 -29.81 -15.47 -31.76
CA LEU A 89 -28.94 -14.47 -31.14
C LEU A 89 -29.69 -13.23 -30.61
N ARG A 90 -30.77 -12.83 -31.28
CA ARG A 90 -31.66 -11.74 -30.85
C ARG A 90 -32.32 -12.04 -29.50
N GLU A 91 -32.76 -13.28 -29.29
CA GLU A 91 -33.39 -13.70 -28.05
C GLU A 91 -32.37 -13.81 -26.92
N ILE A 92 -31.20 -14.40 -27.20
CA ILE A 92 -30.07 -14.46 -26.27
C ILE A 92 -29.71 -13.05 -25.78
N ALA A 93 -29.57 -12.08 -26.71
CA ALA A 93 -29.25 -10.70 -26.38
C ALA A 93 -30.35 -10.05 -25.51
N ARG A 94 -31.62 -10.29 -25.83
CA ARG A 94 -32.78 -9.83 -25.05
C ARG A 94 -32.75 -10.38 -23.62
N MET A 95 -32.52 -11.69 -23.46
CA MET A 95 -32.43 -12.35 -22.14
C MET A 95 -31.25 -11.83 -21.32
N ALA A 96 -30.09 -11.63 -21.94
CA ALA A 96 -28.89 -11.12 -21.30
C ALA A 96 -28.92 -9.60 -21.05
N LYS A 97 -29.95 -8.88 -21.54
CA LYS A 97 -30.06 -7.41 -21.51
C LYS A 97 -28.86 -6.71 -22.17
N LEU A 98 -28.39 -7.28 -23.28
CA LEU A 98 -27.28 -6.78 -24.08
C LEU A 98 -27.77 -6.42 -25.48
N SER A 99 -27.00 -5.61 -26.21
CA SER A 99 -27.20 -5.49 -27.66
C SER A 99 -26.74 -6.76 -28.38
N GLU A 100 -27.34 -7.08 -29.53
CA GLU A 100 -26.91 -8.23 -30.36
C GLU A 100 -25.43 -8.15 -30.76
N LYS A 101 -24.92 -6.93 -30.96
CA LYS A 101 -23.51 -6.68 -31.24
C LYS A 101 -22.63 -7.13 -30.06
N GLN A 102 -22.97 -6.73 -28.83
CA GLN A 102 -22.22 -7.12 -27.63
C GLN A 102 -22.27 -8.64 -27.40
N ALA A 103 -23.44 -9.25 -27.58
CA ALA A 103 -23.55 -10.71 -27.47
C ALA A 103 -22.65 -11.43 -28.49
N ARG A 104 -22.61 -10.95 -29.74
CA ARG A 104 -21.73 -11.49 -30.79
C ARG A 104 -20.25 -11.30 -30.45
N GLU A 105 -19.87 -10.13 -29.93
CA GLU A 105 -18.49 -9.85 -29.52
C GLU A 105 -18.04 -10.77 -28.39
N LEU A 106 -18.86 -10.97 -27.35
CA LEU A 106 -18.56 -11.88 -26.25
C LEU A 106 -18.41 -13.34 -26.71
N ILE A 107 -19.30 -13.82 -27.58
CA ILE A 107 -19.19 -15.17 -28.17
C ILE A 107 -17.88 -15.29 -28.96
N ARG A 108 -17.55 -14.31 -29.79
CA ARG A 108 -16.29 -14.30 -30.55
C ARG A 108 -15.06 -14.30 -29.66
N GLU A 109 -15.06 -13.49 -28.59
CA GLU A 109 -13.97 -13.44 -27.62
C GLU A 109 -13.76 -14.82 -26.95
N ALA A 110 -14.85 -15.49 -26.60
CA ALA A 110 -14.80 -16.84 -26.03
C ALA A 110 -14.31 -17.90 -27.02
N GLU A 111 -14.77 -17.88 -28.27
CA GLU A 111 -14.33 -18.78 -29.32
C GLU A 111 -12.83 -18.60 -29.64
N ALA A 112 -12.37 -17.34 -29.71
CA ALA A 112 -10.94 -17.05 -29.90
C ALA A 112 -10.10 -17.51 -28.70
N ALA A 113 -10.61 -17.38 -27.47
CA ALA A 113 -9.93 -17.90 -26.29
C ALA A 113 -9.85 -19.43 -26.30
N ALA A 114 -10.91 -20.12 -26.75
CA ALA A 114 -10.93 -21.58 -26.88
C ALA A 114 -9.95 -22.10 -27.95
N GLN A 115 -9.80 -21.39 -29.07
CA GLN A 115 -8.85 -21.75 -30.14
C GLN A 115 -7.38 -21.59 -29.72
N ASN A 116 -7.09 -20.66 -28.81
CA ASN A 116 -5.75 -20.43 -28.28
C ASN A 116 -5.46 -21.26 -27.01
N ALA A 117 -6.46 -21.92 -26.45
CA ALA A 117 -6.28 -22.82 -25.33
C ALA A 117 -5.76 -24.17 -25.84
N THR A 118 -4.51 -24.50 -25.50
CA THR A 118 -4.05 -25.90 -25.55
C THR A 118 -4.98 -26.73 -24.65
N PRO A 119 -5.50 -27.87 -25.11
CA PRO A 119 -6.56 -28.58 -24.40
C PRO A 119 -6.10 -28.97 -22.99
N PRO A 120 -6.82 -28.56 -21.93
CA PRO A 120 -6.57 -29.05 -20.59
C PRO A 120 -7.02 -30.51 -20.48
N ALA A 121 -6.24 -31.33 -19.77
CA ALA A 121 -6.66 -32.66 -19.35
C ALA A 121 -7.95 -32.56 -18.51
N PRO A 122 -8.86 -33.55 -18.58
CA PRO A 122 -10.14 -33.49 -17.90
C PRO A 122 -9.94 -33.76 -16.40
N ASP A 123 -10.18 -32.76 -15.55
CA ASP A 123 -10.40 -32.99 -14.12
C ASP A 123 -11.87 -32.75 -13.78
N ASP A 124 -12.49 -33.85 -13.38
CA ASP A 124 -13.85 -33.97 -12.86
C ASP A 124 -14.03 -33.26 -11.51
N THR A 125 -15.30 -32.96 -11.24
CA THR A 125 -15.94 -32.64 -9.95
C THR A 125 -15.96 -31.18 -9.48
N ALA A 126 -17.12 -30.58 -9.75
CA ALA A 126 -17.74 -29.55 -8.94
C ALA A 126 -17.92 -30.00 -7.48
N THR A 127 -17.66 -29.11 -6.52
CA THR A 127 -18.36 -29.06 -5.23
C THR A 127 -18.35 -27.64 -4.70
N ALA A 128 -19.53 -27.03 -4.66
CA ALA A 128 -19.85 -25.88 -3.85
C ALA A 128 -20.67 -26.36 -2.65
N ALA A 129 -20.21 -26.12 -1.41
CA ALA A 129 -21.05 -26.06 -0.20
C ALA A 129 -20.26 -25.53 1.02
N GLN A 130 -20.51 -24.26 1.35
CA GLN A 130 -20.78 -23.63 2.65
C GLN A 130 -20.10 -24.08 3.98
N PRO A 131 -19.65 -23.16 4.86
CA PRO A 131 -19.13 -23.48 6.19
C PRO A 131 -20.20 -23.42 7.31
N PRO A 132 -20.17 -24.31 8.33
CA PRO A 132 -20.93 -24.12 9.56
C PRO A 132 -20.08 -23.48 10.68
N ALA A 133 -20.73 -22.60 11.44
CA ALA A 133 -20.27 -22.04 12.70
C ALA A 133 -20.77 -22.88 13.89
N ALA A 134 -19.93 -23.04 14.90
CA ALA A 134 -20.24 -23.28 16.32
C ALA A 134 -18.90 -23.10 17.06
N ASP A 135 -18.68 -22.02 17.80
CA ASP A 135 -19.01 -21.84 19.22
C ASP A 135 -18.76 -23.11 20.05
N ASP A 136 -17.66 -23.13 20.80
CA ASP A 136 -17.76 -23.41 22.23
C ASP A 136 -16.59 -22.78 23.01
N ALA A 137 -16.95 -22.16 24.12
CA ALA A 137 -16.08 -21.44 25.03
C ALA A 137 -15.61 -22.36 26.16
N ALA A 138 -14.35 -22.25 26.56
CA ALA A 138 -13.89 -22.74 27.87
C ALA A 138 -12.75 -21.88 28.42
N THR A 139 -13.16 -20.85 29.16
CA THR A 139 -12.65 -20.35 30.46
C THR A 139 -11.16 -20.51 30.82
N PRO A 140 -10.44 -19.43 31.18
CA PRO A 140 -9.14 -19.47 31.86
C PRO A 140 -9.27 -19.36 33.39
N PRO A 141 -8.24 -19.78 34.15
CA PRO A 141 -7.92 -19.10 35.40
C PRO A 141 -6.45 -18.63 35.42
N VAL A 142 -6.23 -17.31 35.53
CA VAL A 142 -5.88 -16.59 36.77
C VAL A 142 -4.44 -16.83 37.23
N ALA A 143 -3.60 -15.80 37.06
CA ALA A 143 -2.70 -15.30 38.09
C ALA A 143 -2.23 -13.88 37.70
N ASP A 144 -2.71 -12.94 38.48
CA ASP A 144 -2.34 -11.53 38.56
C ASP A 144 -1.03 -11.39 39.40
N PRO A 145 -0.56 -10.20 39.77
CA PRO A 145 0.38 -9.35 39.04
C PRO A 145 1.67 -9.08 39.85
N ALA A 146 2.52 -8.20 39.33
CA ALA A 146 3.23 -7.14 40.07
C ALA A 146 4.77 -7.08 39.93
N GLY A 147 5.22 -5.82 39.83
CA GLY A 147 6.57 -5.35 40.13
C GLY A 147 7.45 -5.23 38.89
N GLY A 148 7.85 -4.04 38.39
CA GLY A 148 8.10 -2.76 39.05
C GLY A 148 9.61 -2.49 39.10
N ALA A 149 10.01 -1.24 38.83
CA ALA A 149 11.37 -0.65 38.83
C ALA A 149 12.23 -0.96 37.58
N VAL A 150 12.50 -0.03 36.65
CA VAL A 150 13.25 1.26 36.73
C VAL A 150 14.72 1.05 37.12
N GLU A 151 15.65 1.05 36.15
CA GLU A 151 16.67 2.10 35.95
C GLU A 151 17.79 1.71 34.95
N ALA A 152 18.07 2.65 34.05
CA ALA A 152 19.36 3.12 33.53
C ALA A 152 20.38 2.22 32.78
N ASN A 153 20.77 2.80 31.63
CA ASN A 153 22.07 2.79 30.95
C ASN A 153 22.40 1.70 29.92
N GLY A 154 22.51 2.18 28.66
CA GLY A 154 23.77 2.08 27.93
C GLY A 154 23.83 1.05 26.80
N ALA A 155 24.26 1.57 25.65
CA ALA A 155 24.86 0.88 24.51
C ALA A 155 23.92 0.23 23.47
N GLU A 156 24.16 0.69 22.25
CA GLU A 156 23.68 0.23 20.96
C GLU A 156 23.85 -1.28 20.76
N GLY A 157 22.94 -1.89 20.01
CA GLY A 157 23.17 -3.18 19.40
C GLY A 157 21.91 -3.97 19.08
N ASP A 158 21.37 -3.72 17.88
CA ASP A 158 20.82 -4.76 16.99
C ASP A 158 19.65 -5.63 17.50
N ALA A 159 18.45 -5.34 17.01
CA ALA A 159 17.38 -6.33 16.95
C ALA A 159 16.17 -5.91 16.10
N ILE A 160 15.87 -6.74 15.08
CA ILE A 160 14.53 -7.29 14.79
C ILE A 160 13.58 -6.32 14.03
N ARG A 161 13.42 -6.43 12.71
CA ARG A 161 12.55 -7.42 12.03
C ARG A 161 11.29 -7.78 12.81
N SER A 162 10.20 -7.01 12.70
CA SER A 162 8.90 -7.63 12.44
C SER A 162 7.84 -6.59 12.11
N GLY A 163 7.06 -6.88 11.07
CA GLY A 163 5.83 -6.17 10.79
C GLY A 163 4.79 -6.47 11.87
N ALA A 164 4.16 -5.42 12.37
CA ALA A 164 2.88 -5.51 13.05
C ALA A 164 1.85 -4.78 12.20
N ALA A 165 0.99 -5.57 11.57
CA ALA A 165 -0.21 -5.11 10.90
C ALA A 165 -1.21 -4.62 11.95
N SER A 166 -1.51 -3.32 11.94
CA SER A 166 -2.57 -2.71 12.72
C SER A 166 -3.88 -2.75 11.93
N LYS A 167 -4.86 -3.51 12.42
CA LYS A 167 -6.29 -3.41 12.05
C LYS A 167 -7.08 -3.91 13.28
N ALA A 168 -8.13 -3.28 13.80
CA ALA A 168 -8.88 -2.08 13.43
C ALA A 168 -9.52 -1.47 14.69
N LEU A 169 -9.87 -0.20 14.58
CA LEU A 169 -10.63 0.62 15.53
C LEU A 169 -12.12 0.57 15.18
N ALA A 170 -12.95 0.15 16.17
CA ALA A 170 -14.33 0.51 16.59
C ALA A 170 -15.40 1.00 15.54
N PRO A 171 -16.73 0.80 15.77
CA PRO A 171 -17.45 1.56 16.81
C PRO A 171 -18.60 0.80 17.56
N PRO A 172 -19.19 1.43 18.61
CA PRO A 172 -20.17 0.83 19.51
C PRO A 172 -21.63 1.19 19.19
N SER A 173 -22.56 0.25 19.44
CA SER A 173 -23.99 0.49 19.69
C SER A 173 -24.49 -0.65 20.58
N ALA A 174 -24.78 -0.47 21.88
CA ALA A 174 -25.94 0.23 22.46
C ALA A 174 -27.28 -0.36 21.99
N THR A 175 -27.92 -1.14 22.86
CA THR A 175 -29.25 -0.81 23.44
C THR A 175 -29.59 -1.81 24.55
N ALA A 176 -29.83 -1.27 25.74
CA ALA A 176 -30.92 -1.74 26.58
C ALA A 176 -32.24 -1.23 25.99
#